data_AF-A0A8E8KBQ2-F1
#
_entry.id   AF-A0A8E8KBQ2-F1
#
_cell.length_a   1.000
_cell.length_b   1.000
_cell.length_c   1.000
_cell.angle_alpha   90.00
_cell.angle_beta   90.00
_cell.angle_gamma   90.00
#
_symmetry.space_group_name_H-M   'P 1'
#
loop_
_entity.id
_entity.type
_entity.pdbx_description
1 polymer ?
#
loop_
_entity_poly.entity_id
_entity_poly.type
_entity_poly.pdbx_seq_one_letter_code
_entity_poly.pdbx_strand_id
1 'polypeptide(L)'
;MEDTSTRSESESPPEEPADPASDGPRDPDPETDGDGSGVTDGEGASDDETDIEALRERVEAEYDFDDFGPSDMAQMSAEEWDAAFDPDTWITGDRLLDRVDAELKSRIATRDVFGVLERVREDGEERILVYSDEGYAIIRPSGEVRGEGTVLRDIEPVVALAAMDSYEVPEPPDDWSLPHPDDVPNGSGEFGNLVIQAVAAVQVLAGAALLVASAVADLGTIVAPAMGVVFLLVGAFLFAMVANARLSDRFRSEEYRDRLRALREAKERPEFVPVEDGVVTDGDAAETARGRDE
;
A
#
# COMPACT_ATOMS: atom_id res chain seq x y z
N MET A 1 -35.53 -44.99 -13.08
CA MET A 1 -36.80 -44.27 -12.85
C MET A 1 -36.69 -43.73 -11.43
N GLU A 2 -36.53 -42.44 -11.13
CA GLU A 2 -36.61 -41.15 -11.85
C GLU A 2 -35.69 -40.19 -11.05
N ASP A 3 -34.68 -39.59 -11.69
CA ASP A 3 -34.57 -38.16 -12.03
C ASP A 3 -34.71 -37.18 -10.84
N THR A 4 -33.57 -36.66 -10.36
CA THR A 4 -33.54 -35.39 -9.63
C THR A 4 -32.78 -34.37 -10.48
N SER A 5 -33.56 -33.51 -11.14
CA SER A 5 -33.08 -32.45 -12.01
C SER A 5 -32.53 -31.28 -11.18
N THR A 6 -31.32 -30.88 -11.52
CA THR A 6 -30.71 -29.59 -11.19
C THR A 6 -31.55 -28.45 -11.77
N ARG A 7 -32.11 -27.58 -10.92
CA ARG A 7 -32.72 -26.31 -11.32
C ARG A 7 -31.70 -25.19 -11.06
N SER A 8 -31.17 -24.64 -12.14
CA SER A 8 -30.42 -23.39 -12.14
C SER A 8 -31.40 -22.24 -11.89
N GLU A 9 -31.17 -21.44 -10.85
CA GLU A 9 -31.80 -20.14 -10.69
C GLU A 9 -30.71 -19.08 -10.82
N SER A 10 -30.83 -18.30 -11.89
CA SER A 10 -30.04 -17.10 -12.16
C SER A 10 -30.55 -15.99 -11.25
N GLU A 11 -29.71 -15.51 -10.35
CA GLU A 11 -30.02 -14.37 -9.49
C GLU A 11 -29.51 -13.10 -10.18
N SER A 12 -30.43 -12.28 -10.68
CA SER A 12 -30.14 -10.94 -11.20
C SER A 12 -29.98 -9.95 -10.03
N PRO A 13 -29.14 -8.90 -10.15
CA PRO A 13 -29.01 -7.88 -9.10
C PRO A 13 -30.29 -7.03 -8.97
N PRO A 14 -30.65 -6.53 -7.78
CA PRO A 14 -31.80 -5.66 -7.59
C PRO A 14 -31.53 -4.23 -8.15
N GLU A 15 -32.56 -3.67 -8.77
CA GLU A 15 -32.61 -2.31 -9.32
C GLU A 15 -32.62 -1.23 -8.21
N GLU A 16 -31.82 -0.19 -8.41
CA GLU A 16 -31.71 1.01 -7.57
C GLU A 16 -32.95 1.93 -7.77
N PRO A 17 -33.59 2.46 -6.71
CA PRO A 17 -34.73 3.36 -6.87
C PRO A 17 -34.27 4.79 -7.22
N ALA A 18 -34.80 5.30 -8.33
CA ALA A 18 -34.57 6.64 -8.86
C ALA A 18 -35.10 7.77 -7.93
N ASP A 19 -34.28 8.82 -7.76
CA ASP A 19 -34.65 10.09 -7.15
C ASP A 19 -35.67 10.87 -8.02
N PRO A 20 -36.76 11.44 -7.43
CA PRO A 20 -37.63 12.32 -8.17
C PRO A 20 -37.07 13.75 -8.21
N ALA A 21 -36.77 14.21 -9.43
CA ALA A 21 -36.55 15.60 -9.78
C ALA A 21 -37.71 16.50 -9.29
N SER A 22 -37.39 17.62 -8.64
CA SER A 22 -38.29 18.77 -8.52
C SER A 22 -37.70 19.96 -9.26
N ASP A 23 -38.40 20.35 -10.31
CA ASP A 23 -38.13 21.49 -11.17
C ASP A 23 -39.05 22.65 -10.74
N GLY A 24 -38.51 23.86 -10.59
CA GLY A 24 -39.29 25.05 -10.22
C GLY A 24 -38.44 26.32 -10.02
N PRO A 25 -38.63 27.39 -10.82
CA PRO A 25 -37.68 28.51 -10.94
C PRO A 25 -37.99 29.70 -10.01
N ARG A 26 -36.94 30.42 -9.55
CA ARG A 26 -37.03 31.83 -9.08
C ARG A 26 -35.77 32.62 -9.42
N ASP A 27 -35.94 33.68 -10.21
CA ASP A 27 -35.01 34.80 -10.40
C ASP A 27 -34.99 35.75 -9.17
N PRO A 28 -34.31 36.93 -9.18
CA PRO A 28 -33.06 37.20 -8.49
C PRO A 28 -33.20 38.23 -7.33
N ASP A 29 -32.07 38.56 -6.69
CA ASP A 29 -31.79 39.42 -5.52
C ASP A 29 -32.70 40.64 -5.24
N PRO A 30 -32.69 41.11 -3.98
CA PRO A 30 -32.00 42.38 -3.76
C PRO A 30 -31.10 42.44 -2.52
N GLU A 31 -30.04 43.23 -2.68
CA GLU A 31 -29.09 43.66 -1.67
C GLU A 31 -29.75 44.28 -0.43
N THR A 32 -29.11 44.11 0.73
CA THR A 32 -29.29 45.02 1.87
C THR A 32 -27.96 45.17 2.60
N ASP A 33 -27.31 46.32 2.37
CA ASP A 33 -26.30 46.89 3.24
C ASP A 33 -26.85 47.10 4.66
N GLY A 34 -26.05 46.84 5.69
CA GLY A 34 -26.35 47.39 7.02
C GLY A 34 -25.73 46.70 8.22
N ASP A 35 -24.53 47.17 8.57
CA ASP A 35 -24.10 47.46 9.95
C ASP A 35 -23.60 46.31 10.85
N GLY A 36 -22.27 46.19 10.88
CA GLY A 36 -21.48 46.39 12.09
C GLY A 36 -21.84 45.58 13.34
N SER A 37 -21.13 44.47 13.56
CA SER A 37 -20.79 44.06 14.92
C SER A 37 -19.46 43.32 14.95
N GLY A 38 -18.48 43.94 15.61
CA GLY A 38 -17.45 43.24 16.36
C GLY A 38 -16.31 42.62 15.57
N VAL A 39 -15.29 43.44 15.32
CA VAL A 39 -13.94 42.95 15.61
C VAL A 39 -13.91 42.68 17.12
N THR A 40 -13.93 41.41 17.48
CA THR A 40 -13.33 40.89 18.72
C THR A 40 -12.16 40.04 18.23
N ASP A 41 -10.97 40.63 18.14
CA ASP A 41 -9.94 40.46 19.18
C ASP A 41 -9.99 39.05 19.81
N GLY A 42 -9.20 38.14 19.24
CA GLY A 42 -7.98 37.67 19.91
C GLY A 42 -8.05 37.08 21.32
N GLU A 43 -9.23 36.66 21.82
CA GLU A 43 -9.38 36.15 23.19
C GLU A 43 -10.16 34.83 23.30
N GLY A 44 -10.51 34.18 22.18
CA GLY A 44 -11.27 32.91 22.18
C GLY A 44 -10.44 31.64 21.95
N ALA A 45 -9.22 31.73 21.45
CA ALA A 45 -8.40 30.54 21.19
C ALA A 45 -7.71 30.00 22.46
N SER A 46 -7.43 30.88 23.43
CA SER A 46 -6.69 30.53 24.64
C SER A 46 -7.52 29.78 25.68
N ASP A 47 -8.83 30.03 25.74
CA ASP A 47 -9.71 29.33 26.70
C ASP A 47 -9.95 27.88 26.24
N ASP A 48 -10.17 27.65 24.94
CA ASP A 48 -10.31 26.30 24.38
C ASP A 48 -9.00 25.49 24.46
N GLU A 49 -7.83 26.08 24.16
CA GLU A 49 -6.53 25.39 24.31
C GLU A 49 -6.24 25.01 25.77
N THR A 50 -6.56 25.89 26.72
CA THR A 50 -6.34 25.61 28.15
C THR A 50 -7.27 24.52 28.66
N ASP A 51 -8.52 24.47 28.17
CA ASP A 51 -9.49 23.43 28.50
C ASP A 51 -9.10 22.06 27.91
N ILE A 52 -8.55 22.02 26.70
CA ILE A 52 -8.01 20.79 26.09
C ILE A 52 -6.76 20.29 26.83
N GLU A 53 -5.85 21.18 27.21
CA GLU A 53 -4.66 20.80 27.98
C GLU A 53 -5.03 20.23 29.37
N ALA A 54 -6.03 20.82 30.03
CA ALA A 54 -6.57 20.31 31.28
C ALA A 54 -7.30 18.96 31.11
N LEU A 55 -7.88 18.71 29.94
CA LEU A 55 -8.48 17.41 29.59
C LEU A 55 -7.38 16.37 29.32
N ARG A 56 -6.29 16.75 28.64
CA ARG A 56 -5.12 15.90 28.37
C ARG A 56 -4.47 15.40 29.65
N GLU A 57 -4.20 16.29 30.61
CA GLU A 57 -3.62 15.91 31.91
C GLU A 57 -4.52 14.91 32.66
N ARG A 58 -5.84 15.05 32.53
CA ARG A 58 -6.80 14.12 33.14
C ARG A 58 -6.78 12.75 32.46
N VAL A 59 -6.73 12.73 31.13
CA VAL A 59 -6.70 11.51 30.34
C VAL A 59 -5.40 10.73 30.59
N GLU A 60 -4.25 11.40 30.62
CA GLU A 60 -2.95 10.78 30.98
C GLU A 60 -2.93 10.21 32.40
N ALA A 61 -3.73 10.76 33.33
CA ALA A 61 -3.85 10.23 34.67
C ALA A 61 -4.85 9.06 34.78
N GLU A 62 -5.85 8.99 33.92
CA GLU A 62 -6.89 7.96 33.94
C GLU A 62 -6.50 6.69 33.16
N TYR A 63 -5.78 6.85 32.05
CA TYR A 63 -5.43 5.76 31.15
C TYR A 63 -3.92 5.49 31.15
N ASP A 64 -3.55 4.20 31.19
CA ASP A 64 -2.17 3.76 30.97
C ASP A 64 -1.96 3.48 29.48
N PHE A 65 -1.32 4.41 28.77
CA PHE A 65 -1.09 4.31 27.33
C PHE A 65 -0.14 3.16 26.94
N ASP A 66 0.69 2.64 27.88
CA ASP A 66 1.59 1.52 27.61
C ASP A 66 0.86 0.15 27.61
N ASP A 67 -0.28 0.03 28.31
CA ASP A 67 -1.14 -1.17 28.34
C ASP A 67 -2.56 -0.86 27.81
N PHE A 68 -2.66 0.07 26.85
CA PHE A 68 -3.94 0.54 26.33
C PHE A 68 -4.56 -0.47 25.36
N GLY A 69 -5.78 -0.91 25.65
CA GLY A 69 -6.45 -1.98 24.91
C GLY A 69 -7.76 -1.57 24.21
N PRO A 70 -8.39 -2.50 23.46
CA PRO A 70 -9.68 -2.27 22.82
C PRO A 70 -10.82 -1.93 23.80
N SER A 71 -10.71 -2.36 25.06
CA SER A 71 -11.68 -2.05 26.10
C SER A 71 -11.58 -0.60 26.56
N ASP A 72 -10.38 -0.01 26.55
CA ASP A 72 -10.16 1.38 26.91
C ASP A 72 -10.57 2.30 25.77
N MET A 73 -10.29 1.89 24.51
CA MET A 73 -10.83 2.57 23.31
C MET A 73 -12.35 2.71 23.34
N ALA A 74 -13.07 1.71 23.85
CA ALA A 74 -14.53 1.72 23.92
C ALA A 74 -15.08 2.58 25.06
N GLN A 75 -14.27 2.90 26.06
CA GLN A 75 -14.63 3.73 27.21
C GLN A 75 -14.34 5.21 26.96
N MET A 76 -13.30 5.49 26.19
CA MET A 76 -12.83 6.84 25.88
C MET A 76 -13.82 7.57 24.96
N SER A 77 -14.22 8.77 25.38
CA SER A 77 -15.08 9.67 24.62
C SER A 77 -14.31 10.38 23.50
N ALA A 78 -15.02 10.93 22.52
CA ALA A 78 -14.40 11.64 21.40
C ALA A 78 -13.56 12.85 21.85
N GLU A 79 -14.00 13.57 22.88
CA GLU A 79 -13.30 14.74 23.44
C GLU A 79 -12.02 14.31 24.17
N GLU A 80 -12.05 13.18 24.88
CA GLU A 80 -10.85 12.61 25.50
C GLU A 80 -9.84 12.11 24.45
N TRP A 81 -10.34 11.54 23.35
CA TRP A 81 -9.52 11.15 22.19
C TRP A 81 -8.81 12.34 21.54
N ASP A 82 -9.53 13.43 21.29
CA ASP A 82 -8.95 14.64 20.72
C ASP A 82 -7.91 15.27 21.66
N ALA A 83 -8.15 15.22 22.98
CA ALA A 83 -7.18 15.69 23.97
C ALA A 83 -5.94 14.79 24.10
N ALA A 84 -6.08 13.47 23.96
CA ALA A 84 -4.95 12.53 23.96
C ALA A 84 -4.07 12.64 22.71
N PHE A 85 -4.63 13.14 21.60
CA PHE A 85 -3.90 13.36 20.36
C PHE A 85 -3.13 14.68 20.45
N ASP A 86 -1.79 14.62 20.42
CA ASP A 86 -0.94 15.81 20.39
C ASP A 86 -0.39 16.06 18.98
N PRO A 87 -1.00 16.98 18.20
CA PRO A 87 -0.57 17.27 16.84
C PRO A 87 0.88 17.79 16.76
N ASP A 88 1.38 18.41 17.82
CA ASP A 88 2.72 18.99 17.86
C ASP A 88 3.83 17.93 18.03
N THR A 89 3.46 16.69 18.38
CA THR A 89 4.40 15.56 18.44
C THR A 89 4.72 14.95 17.07
N TRP A 90 3.90 15.22 16.05
CA TRP A 90 4.21 14.78 14.69
C TRP A 90 5.13 15.75 13.97
N ILE A 91 6.09 15.17 13.26
CA ILE A 91 6.98 15.88 12.36
C ILE A 91 6.18 16.30 11.12
N THR A 92 6.20 17.60 10.82
CA THR A 92 5.64 18.21 9.60
C THR A 92 6.71 19.07 8.92
N GLY A 93 6.35 19.73 7.81
CA GLY A 93 7.23 20.62 7.05
C GLY A 93 8.28 19.87 6.22
N ASP A 94 9.37 20.57 5.91
CA ASP A 94 10.49 20.01 5.13
C ASP A 94 11.13 18.79 5.81
N ARG A 95 11.15 18.77 7.16
CA ARG A 95 11.67 17.62 7.92
C ARG A 95 10.86 16.36 7.69
N LEU A 96 9.53 16.48 7.53
CA LEU A 96 8.68 15.35 7.16
C LEU A 96 9.01 14.88 5.75
N LEU A 97 9.13 15.81 4.80
CA LEU A 97 9.45 15.47 3.41
C LEU A 97 10.80 14.76 3.31
N ASP A 98 11.83 15.23 4.01
CA ASP A 98 13.15 14.56 4.05
C ASP A 98 13.07 13.13 4.58
N ARG A 99 12.26 12.91 5.62
CA ARG A 99 12.03 11.58 6.20
C ARG A 99 11.25 10.67 5.26
N VAL A 100 10.20 11.19 4.65
CA VAL A 100 9.38 10.45 3.67
C VAL A 100 10.21 10.10 2.43
N ASP A 101 11.02 11.02 1.92
CA ASP A 101 11.91 10.78 0.79
C ASP A 101 12.89 9.61 1.06
N ALA A 102 13.54 9.61 2.22
CA ALA A 102 14.46 8.54 2.64
C ALA A 102 13.75 7.18 2.81
N GLU A 103 12.59 7.18 3.48
CA GLU A 103 11.78 5.97 3.68
C GLU A 103 11.29 5.39 2.34
N LEU A 104 10.81 6.26 1.43
CA LEU A 104 10.32 5.84 0.12
C LEU A 104 11.44 5.29 -0.76
N LYS A 105 12.61 5.92 -0.76
CA LYS A 105 13.80 5.35 -1.44
C LYS A 105 14.11 3.95 -0.94
N SER A 106 14.09 3.75 0.39
CA SER A 106 14.28 2.42 0.99
C SER A 106 13.21 1.42 0.55
N ARG A 107 11.93 1.80 0.56
CA ARG A 107 10.83 0.91 0.15
C ARG A 107 10.77 0.59 -1.34
N ILE A 108 11.15 1.54 -2.19
CA ILE A 108 11.27 1.31 -3.63
C ILE A 108 12.41 0.32 -3.88
N ALA A 109 13.54 0.46 -3.18
CA ALA A 109 14.67 -0.46 -3.28
C ALA A 109 14.30 -1.90 -2.87
N THR A 110 13.51 -2.05 -1.79
CA THR A 110 13.01 -3.36 -1.32
C THR A 110 11.84 -3.90 -2.13
N ARG A 111 11.28 -3.09 -3.04
CA ARG A 111 10.10 -3.39 -3.88
C ARG A 111 8.79 -3.50 -3.09
N ASP A 112 8.74 -2.84 -1.93
CA ASP A 112 7.51 -2.70 -1.14
C ASP A 112 6.62 -1.59 -1.68
N VAL A 113 7.19 -0.63 -2.42
CA VAL A 113 6.47 0.42 -3.15
C VAL A 113 6.91 0.39 -4.62
N PHE A 114 5.94 0.42 -5.54
CA PHE A 114 6.20 0.50 -6.98
C PHE A 114 5.88 1.89 -7.53
N GLY A 115 6.92 2.68 -7.82
CA GLY A 115 6.75 3.98 -8.46
C GLY A 115 8.06 4.72 -8.66
N VAL A 116 7.99 5.80 -9.44
CA VAL A 116 9.03 6.83 -9.53
C VAL A 116 8.79 7.87 -8.45
N LEU A 117 9.85 8.26 -7.75
CA LEU A 117 9.85 9.29 -6.73
C LEU A 117 10.46 10.58 -7.30
N GLU A 118 9.76 11.69 -7.15
CA GLU A 118 10.19 13.03 -7.56
C GLU A 118 9.90 14.05 -6.45
N ARG A 119 10.81 15.03 -6.29
CA ARG A 119 10.52 16.26 -5.55
C ARG A 119 10.04 17.33 -6.51
N VAL A 120 8.88 17.89 -6.22
CA VAL A 120 8.21 18.87 -7.07
C VAL A 120 7.87 20.11 -6.24
N ARG A 121 7.78 21.25 -6.91
CA ARG A 121 7.30 22.50 -6.33
C ARG A 121 6.03 22.92 -7.03
N GLU A 122 4.97 23.09 -6.25
CA GLU A 122 3.65 23.52 -6.73
C GLU A 122 3.16 24.63 -5.79
N ASP A 123 2.67 25.74 -6.37
CA ASP A 123 2.26 26.94 -5.62
C ASP A 123 3.35 27.54 -4.70
N GLY A 124 4.63 27.26 -5.00
CA GLY A 124 5.77 27.71 -4.20
C GLY A 124 6.11 26.81 -3.01
N GLU A 125 5.35 25.74 -2.77
CA GLU A 125 5.60 24.77 -1.72
C GLU A 125 6.27 23.51 -2.28
N GLU A 126 7.24 22.96 -1.55
CA GLU A 126 7.84 21.67 -1.90
C GLU A 126 6.88 20.53 -1.55
N ARG A 127 6.80 19.54 -2.44
CA ARG A 127 5.94 18.37 -2.33
C ARG A 127 6.71 17.15 -2.84
N ILE A 128 6.40 15.98 -2.29
CA ILE A 128 6.89 14.72 -2.84
C ILE A 128 5.82 14.14 -3.73
N LEU A 129 6.19 13.76 -4.95
CA LEU A 129 5.34 13.07 -5.90
C LEU A 129 5.86 11.64 -6.09
N VAL A 130 4.97 10.67 -5.95
CA VAL A 130 5.21 9.28 -6.34
C VAL A 130 4.20 8.90 -7.40
N TYR A 131 4.63 8.31 -8.51
CA TYR A 131 3.71 7.83 -9.53
C TYR A 131 4.14 6.49 -10.13
N SER A 132 3.16 5.76 -10.63
CA SER A 132 3.31 4.48 -11.30
C SER A 132 2.55 4.49 -12.63
N ASP A 133 2.44 3.32 -13.25
CA ASP A 133 1.59 3.08 -14.42
C ASP A 133 0.08 3.09 -14.11
N GLU A 134 -0.31 2.97 -12.83
CA GLU A 134 -1.71 2.76 -12.41
C GLU A 134 -2.21 3.78 -11.37
N GLY A 135 -1.39 4.76 -10.99
CA GLY A 135 -1.78 5.76 -9.99
C GLY A 135 -0.63 6.62 -9.51
N TYR A 136 -0.94 7.54 -8.60
CA TYR A 136 0.02 8.50 -8.05
C TYR A 136 -0.36 8.90 -6.62
N ALA A 137 0.59 9.51 -5.92
CA ALA A 137 0.40 10.18 -4.64
C ALA A 137 1.26 11.45 -4.56
N ILE A 138 0.69 12.53 -4.03
CA ILE A 138 1.33 13.80 -3.75
C ILE A 138 1.29 13.99 -2.24
N ILE A 139 2.46 14.18 -1.64
CA ILE A 139 2.64 14.38 -0.20
C ILE A 139 3.00 15.84 0.03
N ARG A 140 2.22 16.50 0.88
CA ARG A 140 2.43 17.89 1.27
C ARG A 140 3.27 18.00 2.54
N PRO A 141 3.88 19.17 2.82
CA PRO A 141 4.58 19.42 4.07
C PRO A 141 3.71 19.22 5.31
N SER A 142 2.38 19.41 5.19
CA SER A 142 1.43 19.14 6.29
C SER A 142 1.28 17.65 6.63
N GLY A 143 1.83 16.75 5.81
CA GLY A 143 1.59 15.31 5.91
C GLY A 143 0.30 14.84 5.21
N GLU A 144 -0.47 15.75 4.61
CA GLU A 144 -1.61 15.38 3.77
C GLU A 144 -1.12 14.63 2.51
N VAL A 145 -1.76 13.49 2.23
CA VAL A 145 -1.52 12.70 1.03
C VAL A 145 -2.76 12.77 0.14
N ARG A 146 -2.58 13.18 -1.12
CA ARG A 146 -3.63 13.14 -2.15
C ARG A 146 -3.17 12.22 -3.28
N GLY A 147 -4.06 11.44 -3.86
CA GLY A 147 -3.67 10.55 -4.94
C GLY A 147 -4.78 9.60 -5.37
N GLU A 148 -4.40 8.62 -6.17
CA GLU A 148 -5.26 7.54 -6.61
C GLU A 148 -4.51 6.22 -6.80
N GLY A 149 -5.26 5.14 -6.80
CA GLY A 149 -4.74 3.80 -7.08
C GLY A 149 -3.95 3.19 -5.92
N THR A 150 -3.15 2.17 -6.25
CA THR A 150 -2.34 1.43 -5.27
C THR A 150 -1.25 2.29 -4.64
N VAL A 151 -0.73 3.27 -5.39
CA VAL A 151 0.29 4.20 -4.89
C VAL A 151 -0.22 4.95 -3.66
N LEU A 152 -1.42 5.53 -3.68
CA LEU A 152 -1.98 6.20 -2.50
C LEU A 152 -2.01 5.27 -1.27
N ARG A 153 -2.54 4.05 -1.46
CA ARG A 153 -2.68 3.05 -0.40
C ARG A 153 -1.34 2.64 0.21
N ASP A 154 -0.29 2.57 -0.60
CA ASP A 154 1.04 2.16 -0.15
C ASP A 154 1.81 3.32 0.52
N ILE A 155 1.49 4.57 0.14
CA ILE A 155 2.17 5.79 0.61
C ILE A 155 1.57 6.34 1.91
N GLU A 156 0.25 6.29 2.12
CA GLU A 156 -0.38 6.81 3.34
C GLU A 156 0.24 6.23 4.63
N PRO A 157 0.44 4.90 4.77
CA PRO A 157 1.07 4.34 5.96
C PRO A 157 2.53 4.77 6.12
N VAL A 158 3.24 5.02 5.01
CA VAL A 158 4.62 5.48 5.02
C VAL A 158 4.73 6.88 5.62
N VAL A 159 3.87 7.79 5.17
CA VAL A 159 3.86 9.18 5.66
C VAL A 159 3.50 9.23 7.14
N ALA A 160 2.51 8.45 7.56
CA ALA A 160 2.12 8.36 8.97
C ALA A 160 3.28 7.91 9.86
N LEU A 161 4.03 6.87 9.45
CA LEU A 161 5.21 6.40 10.20
C LEU A 161 6.34 7.44 10.19
N ALA A 162 6.62 8.03 9.03
CA ALA A 162 7.67 9.04 8.89
C ALA A 162 7.38 10.30 9.73
N ALA A 163 6.11 10.64 9.95
CA ALA A 163 5.70 11.73 10.82
C ALA A 163 5.94 11.44 12.31
N MET A 164 6.02 10.18 12.74
CA MET A 164 6.31 9.85 14.13
C MET A 164 7.78 10.11 14.46
N ASP A 165 8.06 10.93 15.48
CA ASP A 165 9.44 11.22 15.90
C ASP A 165 10.18 9.99 16.45
N SER A 166 9.44 9.07 17.10
CA SER A 166 9.97 7.81 17.63
C SER A 166 10.30 6.77 16.56
N TYR A 167 9.79 6.92 15.35
CA TYR A 167 10.08 6.01 14.25
C TYR A 167 11.47 6.30 13.67
N GLU A 168 12.28 5.27 13.47
CA GLU A 168 13.59 5.42 12.84
C GLU A 168 13.48 5.10 11.35
N VAL A 169 13.71 6.10 10.52
CA VAL A 169 13.69 5.96 9.05
C VAL A 169 14.98 5.26 8.60
N PRO A 170 14.91 4.16 7.83
CA PRO A 170 16.07 3.49 7.29
C PRO A 170 16.82 4.40 6.30
N GLU A 171 18.15 4.37 6.38
CA GLU A 171 19.01 5.02 5.41
C GLU A 171 18.88 4.34 4.03
N PRO A 172 18.54 5.08 2.96
CA PRO A 172 18.35 4.50 1.64
C PRO A 172 19.67 4.01 1.02
N PRO A 173 19.64 2.94 0.22
CA PRO A 173 20.80 2.54 -0.58
C PRO A 173 21.07 3.53 -1.71
N ASP A 174 22.32 3.61 -2.18
CA ASP A 174 22.71 4.46 -3.31
C ASP A 174 21.93 4.13 -4.60
N ASP A 175 21.66 2.84 -4.84
CA ASP A 175 20.88 2.33 -5.98
C ASP A 175 19.46 1.95 -5.55
N TRP A 176 18.66 2.96 -5.22
CA TRP A 176 17.28 2.78 -4.76
C TRP A 176 16.26 2.68 -5.91
N SER A 177 16.65 3.08 -7.12
CA SER A 177 15.73 3.23 -8.25
C SER A 177 15.20 1.89 -8.77
N LEU A 178 14.06 1.92 -9.44
CA LEU A 178 13.48 0.72 -10.05
C LEU A 178 14.42 0.12 -11.12
N PRO A 179 14.60 -1.21 -11.14
CA PRO A 179 15.50 -1.87 -12.08
C PRO A 179 15.06 -1.69 -13.53
N HIS A 180 15.98 -1.90 -14.48
CA HIS A 180 15.59 -1.99 -15.88
C HIS A 180 14.72 -3.25 -16.10
N PRO A 181 13.65 -3.19 -16.94
CA PRO A 181 12.84 -4.36 -17.25
C PRO A 181 13.67 -5.59 -17.69
N ASP A 182 14.74 -5.35 -18.44
CA ASP A 182 15.60 -6.42 -18.97
C ASP A 182 16.53 -7.03 -17.90
N ASP A 183 16.75 -6.34 -16.78
CA ASP A 183 17.58 -6.82 -15.67
C ASP A 183 16.78 -7.68 -14.68
N VAL A 184 15.44 -7.72 -14.80
CA VAL A 184 14.57 -8.54 -13.95
C VAL A 184 14.77 -10.02 -14.28
N PRO A 185 15.18 -10.88 -13.31
CA PRO A 185 15.33 -12.32 -13.53
C PRO A 185 13.99 -13.03 -13.80
N ASN A 186 14.02 -14.14 -14.54
CA ASN A 186 12.84 -14.93 -14.91
C ASN A 186 12.21 -15.76 -13.76
N GLY A 187 12.62 -15.53 -12.51
CA GLY A 187 12.07 -16.20 -11.33
C GLY A 187 13.11 -16.38 -10.22
N SER A 188 12.68 -16.18 -8.97
CA SER A 188 13.51 -16.36 -7.75
C SER A 188 13.39 -17.76 -7.14
N GLY A 189 12.34 -18.52 -7.50
CA GLY A 189 12.00 -19.81 -6.89
C GLY A 189 12.65 -21.05 -7.52
N GLU A 190 13.54 -20.91 -8.50
CA GLU A 190 14.04 -22.05 -9.31
C GLU A 190 14.72 -23.14 -8.45
N PHE A 191 15.49 -22.74 -7.43
CA PHE A 191 16.17 -23.69 -6.55
C PHE A 191 15.18 -24.47 -5.66
N GLY A 192 14.20 -23.79 -5.04
CA GLY A 192 13.18 -24.45 -4.22
C GLY A 192 12.33 -25.42 -5.05
N ASN A 193 11.95 -24.98 -6.25
CA ASN A 193 11.24 -25.80 -7.23
C ASN A 193 12.06 -27.03 -7.62
N LEU A 194 13.38 -26.89 -7.84
CA LEU A 194 14.28 -28.00 -8.17
C LEU A 194 14.33 -29.04 -7.05
N VAL A 195 14.44 -28.63 -5.79
CA VAL A 195 14.47 -29.55 -4.64
C VAL A 195 13.17 -30.34 -4.54
N ILE A 196 12.01 -29.68 -4.63
CA ILE A 196 10.70 -30.34 -4.58
C ILE A 196 10.54 -31.28 -5.78
N GLN A 197 10.98 -30.86 -6.97
CA GLN A 197 10.94 -31.68 -8.18
C GLN A 197 11.82 -32.93 -8.06
N ALA A 198 12.99 -32.82 -7.43
CA ALA A 198 13.86 -33.97 -7.17
C ALA A 198 13.22 -34.96 -6.20
N VAL A 199 12.60 -34.47 -5.10
CA VAL A 199 11.84 -35.31 -4.18
C VAL A 199 10.67 -35.98 -4.90
N ALA A 200 9.91 -35.24 -5.70
CA ALA A 200 8.81 -35.77 -6.50
C ALA A 200 9.28 -36.87 -7.47
N ALA A 201 10.41 -36.67 -8.15
CA ALA A 201 10.99 -37.66 -9.04
C ALA A 201 11.37 -38.95 -8.30
N VAL A 202 12.05 -38.83 -7.15
CA VAL A 202 12.40 -39.99 -6.31
C VAL A 202 11.15 -40.71 -5.81
N GLN A 203 10.12 -39.97 -5.39
CA GLN A 203 8.83 -40.50 -4.95
C GLN A 203 8.14 -41.30 -6.06
N VAL A 204 8.08 -40.76 -7.27
CA VAL A 204 7.50 -41.44 -8.44
C VAL A 204 8.29 -42.71 -8.78
N LEU A 205 9.62 -42.63 -8.77
CA LEU A 205 10.48 -43.78 -9.02
C LEU A 205 10.30 -44.88 -7.96
N ALA A 206 10.22 -44.51 -6.68
CA ALA A 206 9.97 -45.44 -5.58
C ALA A 206 8.59 -46.10 -5.71
N GLY A 207 7.55 -45.31 -6.01
CA GLY A 207 6.20 -45.82 -6.24
C GLY A 207 6.14 -46.79 -7.42
N ALA A 208 6.75 -46.43 -8.55
CA ALA A 208 6.84 -47.29 -9.73
C ALA A 208 7.62 -48.58 -9.44
N ALA A 209 8.77 -48.48 -8.75
CA ALA A 209 9.58 -49.63 -8.37
C ALA A 209 8.81 -50.59 -7.45
N LEU A 210 8.04 -50.06 -6.49
CA LEU A 210 7.19 -50.87 -5.60
C LEU A 210 6.09 -51.61 -6.37
N LEU A 211 5.44 -50.96 -7.34
CA LEU A 211 4.43 -51.61 -8.19
C LEU A 211 5.03 -52.72 -9.04
N VAL A 212 6.17 -52.47 -9.69
CA VAL A 212 6.88 -53.47 -10.50
C VAL A 212 7.33 -54.65 -9.63
N ALA A 213 7.92 -54.38 -8.46
CA ALA A 213 8.33 -55.42 -7.54
C ALA A 213 7.13 -56.25 -7.05
N SER A 214 6.00 -55.62 -6.76
CA SER A 214 4.78 -56.33 -6.36
C SER A 214 4.26 -57.27 -7.44
N ALA A 215 4.40 -56.90 -8.72
CA ALA A 215 3.95 -57.71 -9.84
C ALA A 215 4.90 -58.86 -10.20
N VAL A 216 6.22 -58.66 -10.06
CA VAL A 216 7.25 -59.61 -10.50
C VAL A 216 7.71 -60.55 -9.39
N ALA A 217 7.82 -60.05 -8.15
CA ALA A 217 8.36 -60.81 -7.02
C ALA A 217 7.27 -61.52 -6.19
N ASP A 218 6.01 -61.48 -6.66
CA ASP A 218 4.85 -62.09 -6.01
C ASP A 218 4.78 -61.77 -4.50
N LEU A 219 4.96 -60.48 -4.20
CA LEU A 219 4.86 -59.94 -2.84
C LEU A 219 3.39 -60.07 -2.42
N GLY A 220 3.02 -61.21 -1.82
CA GLY A 220 1.63 -61.62 -1.52
C GLY A 220 0.86 -60.76 -0.50
N THR A 221 1.19 -59.48 -0.36
CA THR A 221 0.55 -58.51 0.53
C THR A 221 -0.02 -57.34 -0.27
N ILE A 222 -1.26 -56.94 0.04
CA ILE A 222 -1.91 -55.78 -0.60
C ILE A 222 -1.27 -54.43 -0.24
N VAL A 223 -0.46 -54.41 0.83
CA VAL A 223 0.18 -53.18 1.34
C VAL A 223 1.19 -52.61 0.36
N ALA A 224 2.02 -53.47 -0.27
CA ALA A 224 3.05 -53.03 -1.21
C ALA A 224 2.47 -52.28 -2.44
N PRO A 225 1.48 -52.82 -3.18
CA PRO A 225 0.89 -52.10 -4.30
C PRO A 225 0.10 -50.85 -3.85
N ALA A 226 -0.57 -50.90 -2.70
CA ALA A 226 -1.27 -49.74 -2.15
C ALA A 226 -0.31 -48.57 -1.85
N MET A 227 0.81 -48.85 -1.18
CA MET A 227 1.84 -47.83 -0.92
C MET A 227 2.49 -47.33 -2.21
N GLY A 228 2.73 -48.20 -3.19
CA GLY A 228 3.22 -47.81 -4.51
C GLY A 228 2.30 -46.77 -5.17
N VAL A 229 0.99 -46.98 -5.14
CA VAL A 229 0.00 -46.01 -5.62
C VAL A 229 0.06 -44.70 -4.83
N VAL A 230 0.15 -44.75 -3.50
CA VAL A 230 0.27 -43.54 -2.68
C VAL A 230 1.52 -42.73 -3.04
N PHE A 231 2.67 -43.39 -3.20
CA PHE A 231 3.91 -42.72 -3.63
C PHE A 231 3.75 -42.04 -5.00
N LEU A 232 3.10 -42.72 -5.96
CA LEU A 232 2.81 -42.12 -7.28
C LEU A 232 1.88 -40.91 -7.17
N LEU A 233 0.80 -41.01 -6.38
CA LEU A 233 -0.16 -39.91 -6.20
C LEU A 233 0.50 -38.69 -5.55
N VAL A 234 1.27 -38.89 -4.49
CA VAL A 234 2.01 -37.81 -3.82
C VAL A 234 3.05 -37.21 -4.76
N GLY A 235 3.81 -38.04 -5.49
CA GLY A 235 4.79 -37.55 -6.46
C GLY A 235 4.14 -36.73 -7.58
N ALA A 236 3.03 -37.20 -8.14
CA ALA A 236 2.26 -36.47 -9.15
C ALA A 236 1.72 -35.14 -8.61
N PHE A 237 1.21 -35.13 -7.37
CA PHE A 237 0.77 -33.91 -6.70
C PHE A 237 1.90 -32.89 -6.54
N LEU A 238 3.10 -33.32 -6.10
CA LEU A 238 4.26 -32.45 -5.97
C LEU A 238 4.70 -31.86 -7.33
N PHE A 239 4.69 -32.66 -8.40
CA PHE A 239 4.95 -32.15 -9.75
C PHE A 239 3.92 -31.10 -10.18
N ALA A 240 2.63 -31.33 -9.93
CA ALA A 240 1.57 -30.38 -10.26
C ALA A 240 1.74 -29.06 -9.48
N MET A 241 2.08 -29.14 -8.19
CA MET A 241 2.38 -27.97 -7.36
C MET A 241 3.54 -27.14 -7.92
N VAL A 242 4.67 -27.78 -8.27
CA VAL A 242 5.83 -27.09 -8.84
C VAL A 242 5.52 -26.50 -10.22
N ALA A 243 4.77 -27.22 -11.06
CA ALA A 243 4.36 -26.73 -12.37
C ALA A 243 3.53 -25.45 -12.26
N ASN A 244 2.59 -25.40 -11.30
CA ASN A 244 1.80 -24.21 -11.02
C ASN A 244 2.67 -23.06 -10.48
N ALA A 245 3.56 -23.34 -9.51
CA ALA A 245 4.46 -22.33 -8.94
C ALA A 245 5.36 -21.69 -10.02
N ARG A 246 5.94 -22.51 -10.90
CA ARG A 246 6.79 -22.03 -12.00
C ARG A 246 6.03 -21.14 -12.98
N LEU A 247 4.77 -21.47 -13.25
CA LEU A 247 3.93 -20.67 -14.14
C LEU A 247 3.58 -19.33 -13.49
N SER A 248 3.17 -19.33 -12.23
CA SER A 248 2.86 -18.12 -11.45
C SER A 248 4.08 -17.20 -11.32
N ASP A 249 5.26 -17.74 -11.01
CA ASP A 249 6.50 -16.96 -10.89
C ASP A 249 6.86 -16.29 -12.22
N ARG A 250 6.74 -17.04 -13.33
CA ARG A 250 6.99 -16.50 -14.66
C ARG A 250 6.02 -15.37 -14.99
N PHE A 251 4.72 -15.58 -14.79
CA PHE A 251 3.71 -14.55 -15.06
C PHE A 251 3.97 -13.29 -14.24
N ARG A 252 4.25 -13.43 -12.94
CA ARG A 252 4.57 -12.29 -12.08
C ARG A 252 5.81 -11.53 -12.57
N SER A 253 6.85 -12.24 -13.01
CA SER A 253 8.05 -11.60 -13.57
C SER A 253 7.80 -10.92 -14.91
N GLU A 254 6.91 -11.45 -15.75
CA GLU A 254 6.53 -10.85 -17.02
C GLU A 254 5.67 -9.60 -16.79
N GLU A 255 4.66 -9.70 -15.93
CA GLU A 255 3.80 -8.58 -15.51
C GLU A 255 4.62 -7.44 -14.92
N TYR A 256 5.53 -7.73 -13.97
CA TYR A 256 6.41 -6.72 -13.40
C TYR A 256 7.27 -6.00 -14.45
N ARG A 257 7.79 -6.74 -15.45
CA ARG A 257 8.53 -6.12 -16.56
C ARG A 257 7.65 -5.26 -17.44
N ASP A 258 6.42 -5.68 -17.70
CA ASP A 258 5.47 -4.92 -18.50
C ASP A 258 5.11 -3.60 -17.81
N ARG A 259 4.90 -3.62 -16.49
CA ARG A 259 4.72 -2.40 -15.69
C ARG A 259 5.93 -1.47 -15.73
N LEU A 260 7.14 -2.02 -15.57
CA LEU A 260 8.38 -1.24 -15.70
C LEU A 260 8.55 -0.65 -17.11
N ARG A 261 8.11 -1.35 -18.16
CA ARG A 261 8.11 -0.84 -19.53
C ARG A 261 7.10 0.28 -19.70
N ALA A 262 5.86 0.10 -19.21
CA ALA A 262 4.82 1.11 -19.27
C ALA A 262 5.28 2.42 -18.61
N LEU A 263 5.88 2.32 -17.43
CA LEU A 263 6.44 3.46 -16.70
C LEU A 263 7.57 4.18 -17.46
N ARG A 264 8.41 3.45 -18.20
CA ARG A 264 9.51 4.02 -19.00
C ARG A 264 9.07 4.54 -20.36
N GLU A 265 8.10 3.89 -21.00
CA GLU A 265 7.54 4.30 -22.29
C GLU A 265 6.83 5.64 -22.18
N ALA A 266 6.26 5.93 -21.00
CA ALA A 266 5.72 7.23 -20.68
C ALA A 266 6.72 8.38 -20.94
N LYS A 267 8.05 8.14 -20.82
CA LYS A 267 9.19 9.09 -21.01
C LYS A 267 9.13 10.42 -20.23
N GLU A 268 7.94 10.83 -19.85
CA GLU A 268 7.49 12.01 -19.12
C GLU A 268 6.42 11.51 -18.12
N ARG A 269 6.14 12.33 -17.11
CA ARG A 269 5.12 12.07 -16.08
C ARG A 269 3.77 11.72 -16.76
N PRO A 270 3.04 10.69 -16.29
CA PRO A 270 1.74 10.33 -16.87
C PRO A 270 0.75 11.49 -16.85
N GLU A 271 -0.08 11.61 -17.90
CA GLU A 271 -1.04 12.74 -18.07
C GLU A 271 -2.05 12.88 -16.92
N PHE A 272 -2.34 11.80 -16.19
CA PHE A 272 -3.28 11.83 -15.08
C PHE A 272 -2.71 12.46 -13.80
N VAL A 273 -1.40 12.73 -13.73
CA VAL A 273 -0.75 13.31 -12.56
C VAL A 273 -0.91 14.84 -12.59
N PRO A 274 -1.64 15.45 -11.63
CA PRO A 274 -2.05 16.85 -11.70
C PRO A 274 -0.98 17.78 -11.12
N VAL A 275 0.20 17.84 -11.74
CA VAL A 275 1.28 18.76 -11.32
C VAL A 275 1.87 19.43 -12.55
N GLU A 276 1.64 20.74 -12.69
CA GLU A 276 2.15 21.61 -13.76
C GLU A 276 3.60 22.05 -13.41
N ASP A 277 4.58 21.25 -13.81
CA ASP A 277 6.04 21.48 -13.81
C ASP A 277 6.71 22.40 -12.77
N GLY A 278 7.58 21.76 -11.98
CA GLY A 278 8.60 22.39 -11.14
C GLY A 278 9.42 21.34 -10.40
N VAL A 279 10.15 20.46 -11.10
CA VAL A 279 11.02 19.46 -10.44
C VAL A 279 12.13 20.20 -9.71
N VAL A 280 12.20 20.03 -8.39
CA VAL A 280 13.29 20.60 -7.59
C VAL A 280 14.47 19.65 -7.73
N THR A 281 15.46 20.05 -8.53
CA THR A 281 16.74 19.35 -8.57
C THR A 281 17.65 19.88 -7.46
N ASP A 282 18.55 19.05 -6.92
CA ASP A 282 19.47 19.42 -5.82
C ASP A 282 20.26 20.73 -6.07
N GLY A 283 20.33 21.20 -7.33
CA GLY A 283 20.93 22.48 -7.70
C GLY A 283 20.13 23.72 -7.27
N ASP A 284 18.80 23.67 -7.23
CA ASP A 284 17.95 24.83 -6.91
C ASP A 284 17.94 25.18 -5.41
N ALA A 285 18.06 24.17 -4.53
CA ALA A 285 18.16 24.39 -3.08
C ALA A 285 19.42 25.22 -2.72
N ALA A 286 20.52 25.06 -3.46
CA ALA A 286 21.76 25.79 -3.26
C ALA A 286 21.70 27.25 -3.76
N GLU A 287 20.83 27.56 -4.73
CA GLU A 287 20.67 28.93 -5.25
C GLU A 287 19.76 29.77 -4.35
N THR A 288 18.68 29.17 -3.81
CA THR A 288 17.79 29.82 -2.85
C THR A 288 18.50 30.17 -1.52
N ALA A 289 19.43 29.34 -1.07
CA ALA A 289 20.25 29.63 0.12
C ALA A 289 21.23 30.78 -0.12
N ARG A 290 21.77 30.92 -1.34
CA ARG A 290 22.75 31.96 -1.69
C ARG A 290 22.09 33.34 -1.88
N GLY A 291 20.82 33.40 -2.29
CA GLY A 291 20.05 34.65 -2.44
C GLY A 291 19.53 35.25 -1.14
N ARG A 292 19.62 34.54 0.00
CA ARG A 292 19.21 35.05 1.33
C ARG A 292 20.33 35.83 2.04
N ASP A 293 21.57 35.72 1.56
CA ASP A 293 22.76 36.32 2.15
C ASP A 293 23.27 37.59 1.41
N GLU A 294 22.52 38.13 0.44
CA GLU A 294 22.82 39.40 -0.26
C GLU A 294 21.92 40.57 0.15
#